data_AF-A0A9P0G498-F1
#
_entry.id   AF-A0A9P0G498-F1
#
_cell.length_a   1.000
_cell.length_b   1.000
_cell.length_c   1.000
_cell.angle_alpha   90.00
_cell.angle_beta   90.00
_cell.angle_gamma   90.00
#
_symmetry.space_group_name_H-M   'P 1'
#
loop_
_entity.id
_entity.type
_entity.pdbx_description
1 polymer ?
#
loop_
_entity_poly.entity_id
_entity_poly.type
_entity_poly.pdbx_seq_one_letter_code
_entity_poly.pdbx_strand_id
1 'polypeptide(L)'
;MMGHPQDDAALKEIIEEVDADGSGELEFDEFCDLAARFIGDEEEAEDAGAMQEDLREAFRLYDYEGNGYITTDVLREILSELDERMSEEELDEMIADIDSDGSGTVDFEEFMEMMAGGDK
;
A
#
# COMPACT_ATOMS: atom_id res chain seq x y z
N MET A 1 -12.48 19.20 20.93
CA MET A 1 -11.54 20.09 20.20
C MET A 1 -10.16 19.58 20.55
N MET A 2 -9.66 18.62 19.76
CA MET A 2 -8.45 17.84 20.04
C MET A 2 -7.36 18.39 19.14
N GLY A 3 -6.50 19.20 19.73
CA GLY A 3 -5.34 19.81 19.10
C GLY A 3 -4.36 20.05 20.22
N HIS A 4 -3.71 18.97 20.67
CA HIS A 4 -2.52 19.12 21.48
C HIS A 4 -1.46 19.75 20.57
N PRO A 5 -0.86 20.90 20.93
CA PRO A 5 0.36 21.35 20.29
C PRO A 5 1.41 20.30 20.65
N GLN A 6 1.65 19.33 19.77
CA GLN A 6 2.82 18.49 19.92
C GLN A 6 4.00 19.38 19.52
N ASP A 7 4.76 19.78 20.54
CA ASP A 7 5.95 20.60 20.37
C ASP A 7 6.91 19.88 19.40
N ASP A 8 7.41 20.60 18.39
CA ASP A 8 8.32 20.06 17.36
C ASP A 8 9.53 19.30 17.97
N ALA A 9 9.91 19.66 19.21
CA ALA A 9 10.97 18.99 19.95
C ALA A 9 10.62 17.55 20.36
N ALA A 10 9.37 17.30 20.76
CA ALA A 10 8.92 15.96 21.13
C ALA A 10 8.80 15.08 19.88
N LEU A 11 8.25 15.63 18.80
CA LEU A 11 8.15 14.93 17.52
C LEU A 11 9.55 14.52 17.02
N LYS A 12 10.52 15.42 17.14
CA LYS A 12 11.90 15.17 16.73
C LYS A 12 12.58 14.08 17.58
N GLU A 13 12.38 14.07 18.89
CA GLU A 13 12.94 13.04 19.77
C GLU A 13 12.39 11.65 19.43
N ILE A 14 11.11 11.57 19.06
CA ILE A 14 10.49 10.30 18.68
C ILE A 14 10.97 9.85 17.29
N ILE A 15 11.09 10.77 16.33
CA ILE A 15 11.65 10.46 15.01
C ILE A 15 13.08 9.96 15.15
N GLU A 16 13.94 10.64 15.91
CA GLU A 16 15.33 10.18 16.15
C GLU A 16 15.41 8.82 16.87
N GLU A 17 14.35 8.37 17.55
CA GLU A 17 14.31 7.06 18.19
C GLU A 17 13.95 5.93 17.21
N VAL A 18 13.17 6.25 16.17
CA VAL A 18 12.65 5.28 15.18
C VAL A 18 13.43 5.31 13.87
N ASP A 19 14.11 6.42 13.58
CA ASP A 19 15.08 6.63 12.49
C ASP A 19 16.34 5.76 12.71
N ALA A 20 16.22 4.49 12.34
CA ALA A 20 17.24 3.47 12.56
C ALA A 20 18.41 3.62 11.58
N ASP A 21 18.14 4.20 10.41
CA ASP A 21 19.14 4.45 9.39
C ASP A 21 19.86 5.81 9.57
N GLY A 22 19.29 6.69 10.41
CA GLY A 22 19.83 8.00 10.76
C GLY A 22 19.72 9.01 9.61
N SER A 23 18.81 8.80 8.67
CA SER A 23 18.56 9.66 7.52
C SER A 23 18.01 11.03 7.93
N GLY A 24 17.40 11.13 9.12
CA GLY A 24 16.69 12.31 9.60
C GLY A 24 15.34 12.51 8.92
N GLU A 25 14.90 11.55 8.11
CA GLU A 25 13.59 11.45 7.48
C GLU A 25 12.96 10.12 7.94
N LEU A 26 11.64 10.00 7.94
CA LEU A 26 11.01 8.72 8.27
C LEU A 26 10.82 7.93 6.98
N GLU A 27 11.50 6.79 6.89
CA GLU A 27 11.19 5.79 5.87
C GLU A 27 9.89 5.05 6.20
N PHE A 28 9.30 4.36 5.23
CA PHE A 28 7.97 3.75 5.41
C PHE A 28 7.93 2.74 6.56
N ASP A 29 8.96 1.90 6.68
CA ASP A 29 9.12 0.97 7.80
C ASP A 29 9.20 1.69 9.16
N GLU A 30 9.89 2.83 9.20
CA GLU A 30 10.05 3.66 10.41
C GLU A 30 8.76 4.42 10.74
N PHE A 31 8.00 4.83 9.73
CA PHE A 31 6.68 5.41 9.91
C PHE A 31 5.69 4.39 10.48
N CYS A 32 5.75 3.13 10.05
CA CYS A 32 4.96 2.04 10.62
C CYS A 32 5.27 1.80 12.10
N ASP A 33 6.56 1.78 12.47
CA ASP A 33 7.00 1.66 13.86
C ASP A 33 6.56 2.87 14.72
N LEU A 34 6.59 4.07 14.14
CA LEU A 34 6.11 5.28 14.79
C LEU A 34 4.58 5.25 15.00
N ALA A 35 3.84 4.84 13.96
CA ALA A 35 2.39 4.76 13.97
C ALA A 35 1.90 3.70 14.96
N ALA A 36 2.54 2.52 15.01
CA ALA A 36 2.25 1.47 15.98
C ALA A 36 2.40 1.94 17.44
N ARG A 37 3.27 2.94 17.68
CA ARG A 37 3.54 3.49 19.01
C ARG A 37 2.58 4.61 19.43
N PHE A 38 1.98 5.30 18.47
CA PHE A 38 1.06 6.43 18.69
C PHE A 38 -0.42 6.06 18.54
N ILE A 39 -0.74 5.06 17.72
CA ILE A 39 -2.06 4.45 17.61
C ILE A 39 -2.20 3.49 18.79
N GLY A 40 -2.56 4.04 19.95
CA GLY A 40 -2.64 3.33 21.23
C GLY A 40 -3.76 2.30 21.38
N ASP A 41 -4.19 1.66 20.30
CA ASP A 41 -5.05 0.49 20.31
C ASP A 41 -4.36 -0.57 19.42
N GLU A 42 -3.72 -1.55 20.08
CA GLU A 42 -2.98 -2.66 19.45
C GLU A 42 -3.81 -3.44 18.40
N GLU A 43 -5.14 -3.26 18.38
CA GLU A 43 -6.08 -3.91 17.45
C GLU A 43 -6.03 -3.35 16.01
N GLU A 44 -5.73 -2.06 15.79
CA GLU A 44 -5.70 -1.47 14.44
C GLU A 44 -4.32 -1.62 13.75
N ALA A 45 -3.24 -1.70 14.51
CA ALA A 45 -1.89 -1.91 13.96
C ALA A 45 -1.65 -3.37 13.52
N GLU A 46 -2.22 -4.36 14.22
CA GLU A 46 -2.19 -5.75 13.76
C GLU A 46 -3.00 -5.96 12.47
N ASP A 47 -4.11 -5.23 12.29
CA ASP A 47 -4.96 -5.32 11.09
C ASP A 47 -4.25 -4.76 9.85
N ALA A 48 -3.55 -3.62 9.99
CA ALA A 48 -2.77 -3.02 8.88
C ALA A 48 -1.57 -3.89 8.48
N GLY A 49 -0.84 -4.47 9.45
CA GLY A 49 0.28 -5.37 9.18
C GLY A 49 -0.16 -6.69 8.55
N ALA A 50 -1.25 -7.30 9.05
CA ALA A 50 -1.81 -8.51 8.48
C ALA A 50 -2.37 -8.30 7.07
N MET A 51 -3.07 -7.17 6.84
CA MET A 51 -3.56 -6.80 5.50
C MET A 51 -2.39 -6.62 4.52
N GLN A 52 -1.27 -6.03 4.95
CA GLN A 52 -0.07 -5.92 4.12
C GLN A 52 0.55 -7.27 3.77
N GLU A 53 0.64 -8.21 4.72
CA GLU A 53 1.17 -9.56 4.44
C GLU A 53 0.27 -10.33 3.46
N ASP A 54 -1.05 -10.24 3.63
CA ASP A 54 -2.03 -10.86 2.74
C ASP A 54 -1.98 -10.26 1.33
N LEU A 55 -1.85 -8.93 1.21
CA LEU A 55 -1.69 -8.23 -0.06
C LEU A 55 -0.37 -8.61 -0.75
N ARG A 56 0.71 -8.76 0.01
CA ARG A 56 2.02 -9.16 -0.51
C ARG A 56 2.03 -10.61 -0.96
N GLU A 57 1.29 -11.49 -0.29
CA GLU A 57 1.13 -12.88 -0.72
C GLU A 57 0.26 -12.96 -1.99
N ALA A 58 -0.83 -12.19 -2.06
CA ALA A 58 -1.65 -12.06 -3.26
C ALA A 58 -0.82 -11.50 -4.43
N PHE A 59 -0.05 -10.44 -4.23
CA PHE A 59 0.81 -9.86 -5.26
C PHE A 59 1.81 -10.88 -5.81
N ARG A 60 2.45 -11.68 -4.93
CA ARG A 60 3.37 -12.76 -5.34
C ARG A 60 2.68 -13.91 -6.07
N LEU A 61 1.40 -14.15 -5.82
CA LEU A 61 0.63 -15.14 -6.58
C LEU A 61 0.50 -14.71 -8.04
N TYR A 62 0.42 -13.42 -8.28
CA TYR A 62 0.19 -12.82 -9.60
C TYR A 62 1.48 -12.44 -10.33
N ASP A 63 2.52 -12.01 -9.62
CA ASP A 63 3.88 -11.85 -10.14
C ASP A 63 4.61 -13.21 -10.24
N TYR A 64 4.14 -14.06 -11.16
CA TYR A 64 4.67 -15.41 -11.37
C TYR A 64 6.15 -15.43 -11.81
N GLU A 65 6.63 -14.34 -12.40
CA GLU A 65 8.02 -14.18 -12.84
C GLU A 65 8.94 -13.66 -11.72
N GLY A 66 8.38 -13.09 -10.66
CA GLY A 66 9.13 -12.52 -9.54
C GLY A 66 9.88 -11.24 -9.92
N ASN A 67 9.34 -10.48 -10.88
CA ASN A 67 9.97 -9.27 -11.39
C ASN A 67 9.69 -8.04 -10.50
N GLY A 68 8.79 -8.17 -9.53
CA GLY A 68 8.34 -7.09 -8.65
C GLY A 68 7.22 -6.23 -9.23
N TYR A 69 6.59 -6.67 -10.33
CA TYR A 69 5.49 -5.99 -10.99
C TYR A 69 4.55 -6.99 -11.67
N ILE A 70 3.28 -6.64 -11.78
CA ILE A 70 2.25 -7.40 -12.50
C ILE A 70 2.02 -6.71 -13.84
N THR A 71 2.08 -7.42 -14.97
CA THR A 71 1.78 -6.77 -16.25
C THR A 71 0.27 -6.50 -16.37
N THR A 72 -0.10 -5.46 -17.12
CA THR A 72 -1.52 -5.14 -17.37
C THR A 72 -2.29 -6.29 -18.01
N ASP A 73 -1.62 -7.13 -18.82
CA ASP A 73 -2.19 -8.36 -19.37
C ASP A 73 -2.58 -9.37 -18.26
N VAL A 74 -1.71 -9.56 -17.27
CA VAL A 74 -1.96 -10.46 -16.13
C VAL A 74 -3.06 -9.90 -15.25
N LEU A 75 -3.02 -8.59 -14.97
CA LEU A 75 -4.08 -7.92 -14.22
C LEU A 75 -5.44 -8.07 -14.89
N ARG A 76 -5.50 -7.98 -16.23
CA ARG A 76 -6.73 -8.23 -17.00
C ARG A 76 -7.27 -9.64 -16.79
N GLU A 77 -6.42 -10.66 -16.84
CA GLU A 77 -6.85 -12.04 -16.62
C GLU A 77 -7.41 -12.21 -15.20
N ILE A 78 -6.75 -11.64 -14.19
CA ILE A 78 -7.20 -11.70 -12.79
C ILE A 78 -8.57 -11.05 -12.63
N LEU A 79 -8.75 -9.82 -13.14
CA LEU A 79 -10.02 -9.11 -13.05
C LEU A 79 -11.15 -9.85 -13.79
N SER A 80 -10.84 -10.46 -14.94
CA SER A 80 -11.79 -11.30 -15.67
C SER A 80 -12.14 -12.60 -14.94
N GLU A 81 -11.23 -13.17 -14.16
CA GLU A 81 -11.48 -14.34 -13.32
C GLU A 81 -12.32 -13.99 -12.08
N LEU A 82 -12.15 -12.77 -11.55
CA LEU A 82 -12.92 -12.27 -10.40
C LEU A 82 -14.37 -11.92 -10.78
N ASP A 83 -14.59 -11.29 -11.94
CA ASP A 83 -15.92 -11.01 -12.47
C ASP A 83 -16.01 -11.23 -13.99
N GLU A 84 -16.51 -12.41 -14.36
CA GLU A 84 -16.73 -12.83 -15.76
C GLU A 84 -17.76 -11.97 -16.53
N ARG A 85 -18.44 -11.02 -15.86
CA ARG A 85 -19.43 -10.12 -16.50
C ARG A 85 -18.85 -8.80 -16.95
N MET A 86 -17.64 -8.47 -16.53
CA MET A 86 -16.98 -7.24 -16.96
C MET A 86 -16.66 -7.30 -18.44
N SER A 87 -16.96 -6.21 -19.15
CA SER A 87 -16.57 -6.07 -20.55
C SER A 87 -15.08 -5.75 -20.67
N GLU A 88 -14.49 -6.03 -21.85
CA GLU A 88 -13.10 -5.65 -22.13
C GLU A 88 -12.87 -4.15 -21.93
N GLU A 89 -13.86 -3.32 -22.26
CA GLU A 89 -13.83 -1.86 -22.09
C GLU A 89 -13.77 -1.47 -20.61
N GLU A 90 -14.55 -2.12 -19.73
CA GLU A 90 -14.51 -1.85 -18.28
C GLU A 90 -13.21 -2.33 -17.63
N LEU A 91 -12.65 -3.44 -18.12
CA LEU A 91 -11.33 -3.92 -17.69
C LEU A 91 -10.24 -2.93 -18.10
N ASP A 92 -10.29 -2.41 -19.33
CA ASP A 92 -9.36 -1.39 -19.81
C ASP A 92 -9.44 -0.09 -19.00
N GLU A 93 -10.65 0.36 -18.64
CA GLU A 93 -10.83 1.53 -17.78
C GLU A 93 -10.26 1.30 -16.37
N MET A 94 -10.53 0.15 -15.74
CA MET A 94 -9.96 -0.17 -14.43
C MET A 94 -8.44 -0.26 -14.46
N ILE A 95 -7.87 -0.91 -15.48
CA ILE A 95 -6.42 -1.02 -15.63
C ILE A 95 -5.80 0.36 -15.84
N ALA A 96 -6.42 1.24 -16.62
CA ALA A 96 -5.93 2.60 -16.83
C ALA A 96 -6.03 3.49 -15.59
N ASP A 97 -7.02 3.24 -14.72
CA ASP A 97 -7.12 3.92 -13.42
C ASP A 97 -6.04 3.44 -12.43
N ILE A 98 -5.63 2.16 -12.52
CA ILE A 98 -4.60 1.56 -11.66
C ILE A 98 -3.18 1.91 -12.14
N ASP A 99 -2.89 1.71 -13.43
CA ASP A 99 -1.64 2.07 -14.12
C ASP A 99 -1.59 3.58 -14.38
N SER A 100 -1.54 4.36 -13.30
CA SER A 100 -1.60 5.82 -13.33
C SER A 100 -0.37 6.44 -13.97
N ASP A 101 0.77 5.74 -13.94
CA ASP A 101 2.02 6.19 -14.54
C ASP A 101 2.15 5.78 -16.02
N GLY A 102 1.29 4.88 -16.50
CA GLY A 102 1.25 4.38 -17.87
C GLY A 102 2.45 3.51 -18.22
N SER A 103 3.06 2.85 -17.23
CA SER A 103 4.20 1.95 -17.41
C SER A 103 3.81 0.68 -18.14
N GLY A 104 2.51 0.33 -18.19
CA GLY A 104 2.03 -0.96 -18.70
C GLY A 104 2.28 -2.11 -17.72
N THR A 105 2.64 -1.76 -16.49
CA THR A 105 2.87 -2.67 -15.36
C THR A 105 2.25 -2.06 -14.12
N VAL A 106 1.93 -2.90 -13.13
CA VAL A 106 1.41 -2.49 -11.84
C VAL A 106 2.40 -2.92 -10.78
N ASP A 107 3.01 -1.94 -10.12
CA ASP A 107 3.90 -2.20 -9.01
C ASP A 107 3.14 -2.43 -7.69
N PHE A 108 3.88 -2.73 -6.62
CA PHE A 108 3.26 -3.05 -5.35
C PHE A 108 2.52 -1.86 -4.72
N GLU A 109 3.00 -0.63 -4.92
CA GLU A 109 2.34 0.58 -4.41
C GLU A 109 1.02 0.81 -5.14
N GLU A 110 1.01 0.71 -6.47
CA GLU A 110 -0.21 0.84 -7.28
C GLU A 110 -1.24 -0.26 -6.96
N PHE A 111 -0.77 -1.50 -6.73
CA PHE A 111 -1.62 -2.60 -6.30
C PHE A 111 -2.23 -2.37 -4.91
N MET A 112 -1.48 -1.79 -3.98
CA MET A 112 -2.00 -1.42 -2.66
C MET A 112 -3.02 -0.29 -2.76
N GLU A 113 -2.77 0.74 -3.58
CA GLU A 113 -3.74 1.82 -3.80
C GLU A 113 -5.05 1.29 -4.38
N MET A 114 -5.00 0.32 -5.30
CA MET A 114 -6.19 -0.37 -5.80
C MET A 114 -6.97 -1.07 -4.67
N MET A 115 -6.28 -1.81 -3.79
CA MET A 115 -6.92 -2.62 -2.76
C MET A 115 -7.38 -1.81 -1.54
N ALA A 116 -6.71 -0.68 -1.26
CA ALA A 116 -7.05 0.23 -0.18
C ALA A 116 -8.06 1.32 -0.62
N GLY A 117 -8.15 1.60 -1.92
CA GLY A 117 -8.83 2.77 -2.50
C GLY A 117 -10.28 2.55 -2.96
N GLY A 118 -11.04 1.68 -2.31
CA GLY A 118 -12.45 1.38 -2.65
C GLY A 118 -13.49 2.48 -2.34
N ASP A 119 -13.10 3.68 -1.93
CA ASP A 119 -14.00 4.79 -1.66
C ASP A 119 -13.43 6.12 -2.19
N LYS A 120 -13.95 6.57 -3.34
CA LYS A 120 -14.02 7.99 -3.70
C LYS A 120 -15.45 8.36 -4.09
#